data_AF-A0A6A7LVI1-F1
#
_entry.id   AF-A0A6A7LVI1-F1
#
_cell.length_a   1.000
_cell.length_b   1.000
_cell.length_c   1.000
_cell.angle_alpha   90.00
_cell.angle_beta   90.00
_cell.angle_gamma   90.00
#
_symmetry.space_group_name_H-M   'P 1'
#
loop_
_entity.id
_entity.type
_entity.pdbx_description
1 polymer ?
#
loop_
_entity_poly.entity_id
_entity_poly.type
_entity_poly.pdbx_seq_one_letter_code
_entity_poly.pdbx_strand_id
1 'polypeptide(L)'
;MNSSESSASAELQLAQFFHRNGYVRRLKIERRRAERSNYKKGDEVRLVAWSESELTTIRRLLNQAGFTMGRPFSKDNQFRQPVYGRQQVAKFLAMVAAQPALPADGPRAARRH
;
A
#
# COMPACT_ATOMS: atom_id res chain seq x y z
N MET A 1 -16.14 -2.77 -22.72
CA MET A 1 -16.25 -1.40 -22.17
C MET A 1 -16.51 -1.56 -20.67
N ASN A 2 -15.67 -1.29 -19.66
CA ASN A 2 -14.45 -0.48 -19.48
C ASN A 2 -13.55 -1.09 -18.36
N SER A 3 -12.58 -1.95 -18.68
CA SER A 3 -11.66 -2.51 -17.66
C SER A 3 -10.52 -1.55 -17.29
N SER A 4 -10.25 -0.54 -18.12
CA SER A 4 -9.13 0.39 -17.98
C SER A 4 -9.40 1.50 -16.96
N GLU A 5 -10.62 2.06 -16.95
CA GLU A 5 -11.00 3.15 -16.04
C GLU A 5 -11.18 2.68 -14.59
N SER A 6 -11.67 1.45 -14.42
CA SER A 6 -11.81 0.81 -13.11
C SER A 6 -10.45 0.54 -12.44
N SER A 7 -9.40 0.34 -13.25
CA SER A 7 -8.04 0.14 -12.74
C SER A 7 -7.43 1.49 -12.32
N ALA A 8 -7.51 2.53 -13.15
CA ALA A 8 -6.98 3.86 -12.82
C ALA A 8 -7.62 4.47 -11.55
N SER A 9 -8.94 4.33 -11.41
CA SER A 9 -9.65 4.75 -10.19
C SER A 9 -9.28 3.93 -8.95
N ALA A 10 -8.91 2.65 -9.13
CA ALA A 10 -8.44 1.82 -8.03
C ALA A 10 -7.02 2.19 -7.57
N GLU A 11 -6.13 2.51 -8.51
CA GLU A 11 -4.77 2.98 -8.25
C GLU A 11 -4.77 4.31 -7.48
N LEU A 12 -5.65 5.25 -7.86
CA LEU A 12 -5.86 6.50 -7.15
C LEU A 12 -6.29 6.29 -5.69
N GLN A 13 -7.26 5.41 -5.46
CA GLN A 13 -7.73 5.10 -4.10
C GLN A 13 -6.63 4.42 -3.27
N LEU A 14 -5.86 3.50 -3.85
CA LEU A 14 -4.72 2.88 -3.19
C LEU A 14 -3.64 3.92 -2.81
N ALA A 15 -3.36 4.88 -3.70
CA ALA A 15 -2.44 5.97 -3.41
C ALA A 15 -2.93 6.83 -2.23
N GLN A 16 -4.23 7.14 -2.17
CA GLN A 16 -4.82 7.86 -1.03
C GLN A 16 -4.66 7.09 0.28
N PHE A 17 -4.96 5.78 0.31
CA PHE A 17 -4.74 4.95 1.50
C PHE A 17 -3.26 4.93 1.92
N PHE A 18 -2.35 4.88 0.95
CA PHE A 18 -0.92 4.90 1.21
C PHE A 18 -0.45 6.25 1.77
N HIS A 19 -0.87 7.38 1.18
CA HIS A 19 -0.54 8.70 1.67
C HIS A 19 -1.14 8.99 3.05
N ARG A 20 -2.31 8.43 3.37
CA ARG A 20 -2.98 8.62 4.66
C ARG A 20 -2.15 8.07 5.82
N ASN A 21 -1.80 6.78 5.76
CA ASN A 21 -1.13 6.07 6.86
C ASN A 21 -0.27 4.87 6.38
N GLY A 22 -0.13 4.70 5.07
CA GLY A 22 0.69 3.63 4.52
C GLY A 22 2.18 3.92 4.72
N TYR A 23 2.95 2.86 4.86
CA TYR A 23 4.40 3.00 4.96
C TYR A 23 5.11 1.83 4.30
N VAL A 24 6.27 2.12 3.74
CA VAL A 24 7.17 1.10 3.20
C VAL A 24 8.15 0.73 4.28
N ARG A 25 8.18 -0.54 4.64
CA ARG A 25 9.28 -1.08 5.41
C ARG A 25 10.38 -1.47 4.42
N ARG A 26 11.26 -0.51 4.13
CA ARG A 26 12.53 -0.81 3.45
C ARG A 26 13.46 -1.44 4.49
N LEU A 27 14.00 -2.60 4.19
CA LEU A 27 15.05 -3.18 5.04
C LEU A 27 16.30 -2.29 4.93
N LYS A 28 16.77 -1.78 6.08
CA LYS A 28 17.84 -0.78 6.19
C LYS A 28 19.11 -1.27 5.49
N ILE A 29 19.57 -0.50 4.50
CA ILE A 29 20.67 -0.79 3.57
C ILE A 29 22.07 -0.55 4.20
N GLU A 30 22.19 -0.21 5.48
CA GLU A 30 23.52 0.03 6.09
C GLU A 30 24.41 -1.23 6.21
N ARG A 31 23.88 -2.43 5.94
CA ARG A 31 24.68 -3.67 5.80
C ARG A 31 24.93 -4.11 4.35
N ARG A 32 24.67 -3.25 3.36
CA ARG A 32 24.74 -3.62 1.93
C ARG A 32 26.15 -3.74 1.35
N ARG A 33 27.21 -3.31 2.07
CA ARG A 33 28.60 -3.45 1.60
C ARG A 33 29.29 -4.77 2.00
N ALA A 34 28.71 -5.55 2.93
CA ALA A 34 29.38 -6.73 3.49
C ALA A 34 29.01 -8.07 2.80
N GLU A 35 27.80 -8.21 2.25
CA GLU A 35 27.32 -9.51 1.78
C GLU A 35 26.96 -9.50 0.29
N ARG A 36 27.93 -9.89 -0.54
CA ARG A 36 27.68 -10.47 -1.87
C ARG A 36 26.95 -11.81 -1.68
N SER A 37 25.62 -11.84 -1.66
CA SER A 37 24.84 -13.03 -2.05
C SER A 37 23.33 -12.86 -1.83
N ASN A 38 22.55 -13.24 -2.84
CA ASN A 38 21.26 -13.95 -2.72
C ASN A 38 20.33 -13.54 -1.55
N TYR A 39 19.97 -12.26 -1.48
CA TYR A 39 19.10 -11.77 -0.41
C TYR A 39 17.63 -12.15 -0.66
N LYS A 40 17.15 -13.19 0.05
CA LYS A 40 15.80 -13.78 -0.08
C LYS A 40 14.67 -13.05 0.68
N LYS A 41 14.90 -11.84 1.23
CA LYS A 41 13.87 -11.08 1.97
C LYS A 41 13.56 -9.76 1.25
N GLY A 42 12.36 -9.68 0.66
CA GLY A 42 11.92 -8.56 -0.16
C GLY A 42 11.44 -7.35 0.65
N ASP A 43 11.31 -6.22 -0.04
CA ASP A 43 10.63 -5.03 0.51
C ASP A 43 9.15 -5.33 0.81
N GLU A 44 8.56 -4.53 1.69
CA GLU A 44 7.17 -4.67 2.12
C GLU A 44 6.48 -3.30 2.15
N VAL A 45 5.33 -3.17 1.49
CA VAL A 45 4.39 -2.06 1.70
C VAL A 45 3.34 -2.51 2.68
N ARG A 46 3.02 -1.67 3.68
CA ARG A 46 1.89 -1.89 4.57
C ARG A 46 0.87 -0.79 4.38
N LEU A 47 -0.34 -1.18 4.00
CA LEU A 47 -1.51 -0.31 4.00
C LEU A 47 -2.25 -0.47 5.31
N VAL A 48 -2.76 0.65 5.84
CA VAL A 48 -3.41 0.70 7.15
C VAL A 48 -4.88 1.05 6.97
N ALA A 49 -5.73 0.14 7.42
CA ALA A 49 -7.18 0.28 7.52
C ALA A 49 -7.60 0.47 8.97
N TRP A 50 -8.58 1.33 9.21
CA TRP A 50 -9.16 1.58 10.52
C TRP A 50 -10.37 0.69 10.82
N SER A 51 -10.96 0.07 9.79
CA SER A 51 -12.07 -0.86 9.90
C SER A 51 -11.89 -2.08 9.00
N GLU A 52 -12.66 -3.13 9.28
CA GLU A 52 -12.71 -4.32 8.41
C GLU A 52 -13.29 -4.00 7.02
N SER A 53 -14.22 -3.04 6.95
CA SER A 53 -14.75 -2.56 5.67
C SER A 53 -13.68 -1.88 4.82
N GLU A 54 -12.84 -1.01 5.42
CA GLU A 54 -11.71 -0.42 4.72
C GLU A 54 -10.68 -1.46 4.29
N LEU A 55 -10.41 -2.46 5.15
CA LEU A 55 -9.50 -3.56 4.81
C LEU A 55 -10.01 -4.33 3.58
N THR A 56 -11.30 -4.64 3.55
CA THR A 56 -11.93 -5.34 2.43
C THR A 56 -11.83 -4.53 1.14
N THR A 57 -12.07 -3.22 1.23
CA THR A 57 -11.88 -2.29 0.10
C THR A 57 -10.44 -2.31 -0.40
N ILE A 58 -9.45 -2.12 0.48
CA ILE A 58 -8.03 -2.15 0.10
C ILE A 58 -7.67 -3.47 -0.59
N ARG A 59 -8.12 -4.61 -0.05
CA ARG A 59 -7.84 -5.93 -0.64
C ARG A 59 -8.44 -6.09 -2.03
N ARG A 60 -9.67 -5.61 -2.23
CA ARG A 60 -10.32 -5.61 -3.55
C ARG A 60 -9.53 -4.74 -4.53
N LEU A 61 -9.14 -3.52 -4.14
CA LEU A 61 -8.38 -2.61 -4.98
C LEU A 61 -7.00 -3.19 -5.36
N LEU A 62 -6.29 -3.80 -4.40
CA LEU A 62 -5.02 -4.48 -4.66
C LEU A 62 -5.18 -5.61 -5.67
N ASN A 63 -6.24 -6.41 -5.55
CA ASN A 63 -6.53 -7.48 -6.51
C ASN A 63 -6.84 -6.91 -7.91
N GLN A 64 -7.66 -5.85 -7.99
CA GLN A 64 -7.97 -5.18 -9.26
C GLN A 64 -6.73 -4.60 -9.95
N ALA A 65 -5.79 -4.04 -9.19
CA ALA A 65 -4.52 -3.52 -9.72
C ALA A 65 -3.44 -4.61 -9.95
N GLY A 66 -3.79 -5.89 -9.72
CA GLY A 66 -2.94 -7.05 -9.97
C GLY A 66 -1.79 -7.21 -8.97
N PHE A 67 -1.95 -6.75 -7.74
CA PHE A 67 -0.96 -6.93 -6.67
C PHE A 67 -1.21 -8.21 -5.86
N THR A 68 -0.15 -8.97 -5.60
CA THR A 68 -0.15 -10.07 -4.62
C THR A 68 -0.06 -9.51 -3.20
N MET A 69 -1.16 -9.62 -2.47
CA MET A 69 -1.28 -9.21 -1.08
C MET A 69 -0.99 -10.36 -0.12
N GLY A 70 -0.38 -10.07 1.03
CA GLY A 70 -0.19 -11.03 2.10
C GLY A 70 -1.43 -11.20 2.98
N ARG A 71 -1.32 -12.02 4.04
CA ARG A 71 -2.40 -12.13 5.04
C ARG A 71 -2.47 -10.84 5.87
N PRO A 72 -3.64 -10.19 6.00
CA PRO A 72 -3.79 -9.03 6.87
C PRO A 72 -3.70 -9.42 8.34
N PHE A 73 -3.31 -8.47 9.18
CA PHE A 73 -3.24 -8.64 10.62
C PHE A 73 -3.71 -7.39 11.35
N SER A 74 -4.30 -7.57 12.54
CA SER A 74 -4.72 -6.46 13.40
C SER A 74 -3.58 -6.06 14.35
N LYS A 75 -3.44 -4.76 14.59
CA LYS A 75 -2.51 -4.17 15.56
C LYS A 75 -3.04 -2.80 15.99
N ASP A 76 -3.09 -2.54 17.30
CA ASP A 76 -3.49 -1.24 17.89
C ASP A 76 -4.86 -0.74 17.34
N ASN A 77 -5.87 -1.61 17.34
CA ASN A 77 -7.21 -1.38 16.75
C ASN A 77 -7.22 -0.97 15.27
N GLN A 78 -6.15 -1.31 14.53
CA GLN A 78 -6.03 -1.06 13.10
C GLN A 78 -5.71 -2.36 12.37
N PHE A 79 -6.15 -2.45 11.12
CA PHE A 79 -5.82 -3.57 10.24
C PHE A 79 -4.69 -3.16 9.32
N ARG A 80 -3.72 -4.07 9.14
CA ARG A 80 -2.57 -3.86 8.27
C ARG A 80 -2.62 -4.89 7.15
N GLN A 81 -2.61 -4.41 5.91
CA GLN A 81 -2.53 -5.22 4.72
C GLN A 81 -1.11 -5.14 4.15
N PRO A 82 -0.28 -6.18 4.34
CA PRO A 82 1.04 -6.22 3.73
C PRO A 82 0.97 -6.57 2.25
N VAL A 83 1.85 -5.96 1.46
CA VAL A 83 2.14 -6.32 0.06
C VAL A 83 3.62 -6.67 0.01
N TYR A 84 3.90 -7.92 -0.33
CA TYR A 84 5.25 -8.48 -0.34
C TYR A 84 5.82 -8.53 -1.77
N GLY A 85 7.13 -8.44 -1.84
CA GLY A 85 7.89 -8.66 -3.07
C GLY A 85 8.44 -7.36 -3.62
N ARG A 86 9.75 -7.36 -3.89
CA ARG A 86 10.48 -6.17 -4.31
C ARG A 86 9.94 -5.55 -5.61
N GLN A 87 9.58 -6.38 -6.60
CA GLN A 87 8.98 -5.92 -7.85
C GLN A 87 7.60 -5.28 -7.61
N GLN A 88 6.79 -5.88 -6.75
CA GLN A 88 5.47 -5.36 -6.42
C GLN A 88 5.53 -4.06 -5.65
N VAL A 89 6.43 -3.97 -4.67
CA VAL A 89 6.67 -2.74 -3.92
C VAL A 89 7.15 -1.63 -4.84
N ALA A 90 8.07 -1.93 -5.76
CA ALA A 90 8.54 -0.96 -6.74
C ALA A 90 7.42 -0.50 -7.67
N LYS A 91 6.61 -1.43 -8.20
CA LYS A 91 5.43 -1.13 -9.03
C LYS A 91 4.42 -0.27 -8.26
N PHE A 92 4.13 -0.62 -7.01
CA PHE A 92 3.22 0.11 -6.15
C PHE A 92 3.72 1.54 -5.90
N LEU A 93 5.00 1.73 -5.60
CA LEU A 93 5.56 3.05 -5.38
C LEU A 93 5.62 3.90 -6.64
N ALA A 94 5.94 3.30 -7.79
CA ALA A 94 5.91 3.98 -9.07
C ALA A 94 4.48 4.44 -9.40
N MET A 95 3.48 3.59 -9.16
CA MET A 95 2.06 3.92 -9.30
C MET A 95 1.67 5.08 -8.38
N VAL A 96 2.01 5.02 -7.09
CA VAL A 96 1.74 6.11 -6.14
C VAL A 96 2.42 7.41 -6.56
N ALA A 97 3.67 7.36 -7.04
CA ALA A 97 4.41 8.54 -7.47
C ALA A 97 3.88 9.14 -8.78
N ALA A 98 3.28 8.33 -9.65
CA ALA A 98 2.65 8.77 -10.89
C ALA A 98 1.26 9.39 -10.65
N GLN A 99 0.60 9.07 -9.53
CA GLN A 99 -0.63 9.73 -9.14
C GLN A 99 -0.30 11.10 -8.53
N PRO A 100 -0.97 12.18 -8.96
CA PRO A 100 -0.79 13.47 -8.31
C PRO A 100 -1.16 13.32 -6.83
N ALA A 101 -0.25 13.72 -5.94
CA ALA A 101 -0.59 13.92 -4.55
C ALA A 101 -1.64 15.03 -4.50
N LEU A 102 -2.92 14.66 -4.54
CA LEU A 102 -3.99 15.61 -4.28
C LEU A 102 -3.71 16.21 -2.90
N PRO A 103 -3.87 17.54 -2.73
CA PRO A 103 -3.69 18.17 -1.43
C PRO A 103 -4.53 17.40 -0.41
N ALA A 104 -3.97 17.18 0.78
CA ALA A 104 -4.53 16.36 1.85
C ALA A 104 -5.84 16.92 2.46
N ASP A 105 -6.60 17.71 1.71
CA ASP A 105 -7.89 18.29 2.05
C ASP A 105 -9.03 17.46 1.44
N GLY A 106 -9.32 16.32 2.06
CA GLY A 106 -10.49 15.51 1.76
C GLY A 106 -10.75 14.47 2.86
N PRO A 107 -12.01 14.32 3.28
CA PRO A 107 -12.41 14.74 4.62
C PRO A 107 -11.58 14.02 5.70
N ARG A 108 -10.94 14.83 6.55
CA ARG A 108 -10.75 14.45 7.95
C ARG A 108 -12.14 14.11 8.47
N ALA A 109 -12.51 12.82 8.48
CA ALA A 109 -13.72 12.38 9.14
C ALA A 109 -13.69 12.99 10.53
N ALA A 110 -14.60 13.95 10.74
CA ALA A 110 -14.64 14.77 11.93
C ALA A 110 -14.71 13.84 13.14
N ARG A 111 -13.60 13.74 13.86
CA ARG A 111 -13.64 13.28 15.25
C ARG A 111 -14.36 14.38 16.02
N ARG A 112 -15.69 14.25 16.12
CA ARG A 112 -16.43 14.82 17.24
C ARG A 112 -16.09 13.96 18.46
N HIS A 113 -15.36 14.54 19.40
CA HIS A 113 -15.42 14.20 20.81
C HIS A 113 -15.79 15.47 21.56
#